data_AF-A0A2J7TFG2-F1
#
_entry.id   AF-A0A2J7TFG2-F1
#
_cell.length_a   1.000
_cell.length_b   1.000
_cell.length_c   1.000
_cell.angle_alpha   90.00
_cell.angle_beta   90.00
_cell.angle_gamma   90.00
#
_symmetry.space_group_name_H-M   'P 1'
#
loop_
_entity.id
_entity.type
_entity.pdbx_description
1 polymer ?
#
loop_
_entity_poly.entity_id
_entity_poly.type
_entity_poly.pdbx_seq_one_letter_code
_entity_poly.pdbx_strand_id
1 'polypeptide(L)'
;MALPTLSVTPGSGATINTLPNAPQATVNSVAVALATDQAAVPISAVALPLPAGAATAANQATEMSTLASILAAIQAMDTAIAVTSRSGYIWGAVSTAAIASAGLTGGYAPSDTITLPTGTGVNAPAVLMVVATQLAAIPTIVNAGSGGAAGTQTLTGTTGAGTKFALSATVAGGVITSINSITTAGNYTVNPTTVAAEPVTGGSLVGATVSVKMAPLTLTVATGGVYAAQVANPVSQGSSSGSGVGATFNLTGFAPLATPVAAVNASRQYLAFRNDSQALSLGASLTGSAGLGALGTTSFDPGGYGYEWGGSRVPSNALSLIGQAAFQQFTAWEG
;
A
#
# COMPACT_ATOMS: atom_id res chain seq x y z
N MET A 1 10.47 -17.04 91.69
CA MET A 1 11.83 -17.13 92.28
C MET A 1 12.06 -15.87 93.08
N ALA A 2 12.36 -15.99 94.38
CA ALA A 2 12.72 -14.82 95.19
C ALA A 2 14.06 -14.26 94.69
N LEU A 3 14.11 -12.94 94.46
CA LEU A 3 15.36 -12.25 94.12
C LEU A 3 16.26 -12.20 95.36
N PRO A 4 17.58 -12.43 95.22
CA PRO A 4 18.50 -12.34 96.35
C PRO A 4 18.60 -10.88 96.83
N THR A 5 18.43 -10.68 98.14
CA THR A 5 18.75 -9.41 98.81
C THR A 5 20.24 -9.37 99.13
N LEU A 6 20.98 -8.44 98.51
CA LEU A 6 22.35 -8.11 98.93
C LEU A 6 22.30 -7.03 100.03
N SER A 7 22.73 -7.37 101.23
CA SER A 7 22.97 -6.40 102.29
C SER A 7 24.30 -5.70 102.03
N VAL A 8 24.29 -4.40 101.77
CA VAL A 8 25.52 -3.59 101.68
C VAL A 8 25.63 -2.65 102.88
N THR A 9 26.76 -2.73 103.58
CA THR A 9 27.10 -1.86 104.71
C THR A 9 27.68 -0.55 104.17
N PRO A 10 27.12 0.63 104.51
CA PRO A 10 27.67 1.91 104.08
C PRO A 10 29.12 2.08 104.54
N GLY A 11 30.03 2.42 103.62
CA GLY A 11 31.43 2.70 103.91
C GLY A 11 32.43 1.56 103.69
N SER A 12 32.00 0.36 103.27
CA SER A 12 32.90 -0.79 103.09
C SER A 12 33.69 -0.81 101.77
N GLY A 13 33.56 0.20 100.91
CA GLY A 13 34.22 0.25 99.60
C GLY A 13 33.80 -0.86 98.62
N ALA A 14 32.70 -1.57 98.88
CA ALA A 14 32.22 -2.64 98.01
C ALA A 14 31.73 -2.06 96.67
N THR A 15 32.46 -2.37 95.59
CA THR A 15 32.06 -2.04 94.21
C THR A 15 30.92 -2.96 93.78
N ILE A 16 29.68 -2.47 93.86
CA ILE A 16 28.53 -3.11 93.20
C ILE A 16 28.61 -2.77 91.72
N ASN A 17 29.49 -3.45 90.98
CA ASN A 17 29.53 -3.34 89.53
C ASN A 17 29.57 -4.74 88.92
N THR A 18 28.39 -5.30 88.67
CA THR A 18 28.22 -6.60 88.03
C THR A 18 28.05 -6.50 86.51
N LEU A 19 28.23 -5.32 85.93
CA LEU A 19 28.13 -5.12 84.49
C LEU A 19 29.52 -4.96 83.86
N PRO A 20 29.88 -5.78 82.86
CA PRO A 20 31.12 -5.60 82.12
C PRO A 20 31.04 -4.24 81.40
N ASN A 21 31.91 -3.30 81.78
CA ASN A 21 32.14 -1.96 81.18
C ASN A 21 31.37 -0.75 81.76
N ALA A 22 30.77 -0.82 82.95
CA ALA A 22 30.25 0.42 83.57
C ALA A 22 31.41 1.26 84.16
N PRO A 23 31.44 2.60 83.94
CA PRO A 23 32.46 3.49 84.50
C PRO A 23 32.39 3.52 86.03
N GLN A 24 33.55 3.53 86.71
CA GLN A 24 33.62 3.59 88.17
C GLN A 24 33.04 4.89 88.72
N ALA A 25 32.09 4.79 89.65
CA ALA A 25 31.58 5.93 90.41
C ALA A 25 32.57 6.32 91.52
N THR A 26 32.94 7.60 91.59
CA THR A 26 33.74 8.17 92.69
C THR A 26 32.87 8.60 93.88
N VAL A 27 33.47 8.61 95.07
CA VAL A 27 32.85 8.39 96.39
C VAL A 27 31.82 9.44 96.86
N ASN A 28 31.55 10.51 96.12
CA ASN A 28 30.57 11.54 96.51
C ASN A 28 29.47 11.81 95.47
N SER A 29 29.21 10.85 94.58
CA SER A 29 28.13 10.95 93.60
C SER A 29 27.05 9.92 93.90
N VAL A 30 25.78 10.33 93.95
CA VAL A 30 24.67 9.37 93.82
C VAL A 30 24.71 8.88 92.37
N ALA A 31 25.25 7.69 92.15
CA ALA A 31 25.18 7.06 90.85
C ALA A 31 23.71 6.70 90.56
N VAL A 32 23.01 7.54 89.80
CA VAL A 32 21.75 7.14 89.18
C VAL A 32 22.12 6.18 88.07
N ALA A 33 22.10 4.88 88.37
CA ALA A 33 22.14 3.85 87.35
C ALA A 33 20.82 3.96 86.55
N LEU A 34 20.83 4.72 85.46
CA LEU A 34 19.79 4.56 84.45
C LEU A 34 20.01 3.18 83.83
N ALA A 35 19.20 2.21 84.23
CA ALA A 35 19.01 0.98 83.48
C ALA A 35 18.34 1.37 82.16
N THR A 36 19.11 1.89 81.22
CA THR A 36 18.64 1.98 79.85
C THR A 36 18.69 0.56 79.33
N ASP A 37 17.56 -0.14 79.43
CA ASP A 37 17.28 -1.29 78.58
C ASP A 37 17.31 -0.79 77.13
N GLN A 38 18.52 -0.72 76.57
CA GLN A 38 18.79 -0.42 75.16
C GLN A 38 18.72 -1.70 74.33
N ALA A 39 17.89 -2.68 74.72
CA ALA A 39 17.40 -3.61 73.72
C ALA A 39 16.75 -2.75 72.64
N ALA A 40 17.33 -2.75 71.44
CA ALA A 40 16.77 -2.04 70.30
C ALA A 40 15.32 -2.49 70.16
N VAL A 41 14.37 -1.63 70.53
CA VAL A 41 12.95 -1.94 70.37
C VAL A 41 12.75 -2.09 68.87
N PRO A 42 12.40 -3.30 68.37
CA PRO A 42 12.24 -3.48 66.94
C PRO A 42 11.01 -2.67 66.51
N ILE A 43 11.24 -1.47 65.98
CA ILE A 43 10.21 -0.73 65.26
C ILE A 43 10.10 -1.42 63.91
N SER A 44 9.11 -2.29 63.76
CA SER A 44 8.73 -2.83 62.47
C SER A 44 8.47 -1.67 61.51
N ALA A 45 9.03 -1.71 60.31
CA ALA A 45 8.78 -0.71 59.27
C ALA A 45 7.28 -0.59 58.91
N VAL A 46 6.46 -1.60 59.24
CA VAL A 46 5.00 -1.60 59.09
C VAL A 46 4.31 -0.70 60.14
N ALA A 47 4.97 -0.41 61.26
CA ALA A 47 4.43 0.40 62.36
C ALA A 47 4.68 1.90 62.22
N LEU A 48 5.56 2.33 61.30
CA LEU A 48 5.71 3.75 60.99
C LEU A 48 4.59 4.18 60.02
N PRO A 49 3.76 5.16 60.39
CA PRO A 49 2.83 5.77 59.46
C PRO A 49 3.61 6.28 58.25
N LEU A 50 3.22 5.81 57.07
CA LEU A 50 3.74 6.37 55.84
C LEU A 50 3.35 7.86 55.78
N PRO A 51 4.28 8.76 55.37
CA PRO A 51 3.93 10.15 55.10
C PRO A 51 2.75 10.22 54.14
N ALA A 52 1.87 11.20 54.32
CA ALA A 52 0.76 11.42 53.40
C ALA A 52 1.30 11.56 51.96
N GLY A 53 0.82 10.73 51.04
CA GLY A 53 1.27 10.69 49.64
C GLY A 53 2.38 9.68 49.33
N ALA A 54 2.91 8.95 50.31
CA ALA A 54 3.82 7.85 50.02
C ALA A 54 3.08 6.70 49.29
N ALA A 55 3.72 6.15 48.27
CA ALA A 55 3.18 5.04 47.50
C ALA A 55 3.00 3.81 48.39
N THR A 56 1.75 3.41 48.61
CA THR A 56 1.44 2.11 49.23
C THR A 56 1.58 1.02 48.16
N ALA A 57 1.79 -0.23 48.58
CA ALA A 57 1.80 -1.38 47.66
C ALA A 57 0.50 -1.48 46.82
N ALA A 58 -0.63 -1.05 47.39
CA ALA A 58 -1.92 -0.99 46.70
C ALA A 58 -1.95 0.08 45.58
N ASN A 59 -1.33 1.24 45.81
CA ASN A 59 -1.22 2.29 44.79
C ASN A 59 -0.35 1.82 43.61
N GLN A 60 0.79 1.18 43.91
CA GLN A 60 1.68 0.62 42.88
C GLN A 60 0.99 -0.45 42.04
N ALA A 61 0.22 -1.36 42.66
CA ALA A 61 -0.56 -2.37 41.93
C ALA A 61 -1.62 -1.74 41.01
N THR A 62 -2.26 -0.65 41.45
CA THR A 62 -3.26 0.08 40.66
C THR A 62 -2.62 0.80 39.48
N GLU A 63 -1.47 1.45 39.68
CA GLU A 63 -0.69 2.10 38.63
C GLU A 63 -0.20 1.10 37.58
N MET A 64 0.31 -0.06 38.00
CA MET A 64 0.71 -1.14 37.10
C MET A 64 -0.46 -1.67 36.26
N SER A 65 -1.64 -1.86 36.87
CA SER A 65 -2.85 -2.29 36.16
C SER A 65 -3.31 -1.25 35.12
N THR A 66 -3.22 0.02 35.47
CA THR A 66 -3.55 1.13 34.55
C THR A 66 -2.59 1.18 33.38
N LEU A 67 -1.28 1.06 33.64
CA LEU A 67 -0.26 1.03 32.59
C LEU A 67 -0.41 -0.18 31.66
N ALA A 68 -0.73 -1.36 32.22
CA ALA A 68 -1.02 -2.56 31.42
C ALA A 68 -2.25 -2.37 30.51
N SER A 69 -3.29 -1.69 31.02
CA SER A 69 -4.49 -1.37 30.24
C SER A 69 -4.20 -0.38 29.10
N ILE A 70 -3.37 0.64 29.38
CA ILE A 70 -2.91 1.60 28.36
C ILE A 70 -2.08 0.88 27.29
N LEU A 71 -1.15 0.00 27.70
CA LEU A 71 -0.33 -0.78 26.77
C LEU A 71 -1.20 -1.69 25.88
N ALA A 72 -2.19 -2.36 26.46
CA ALA A 72 -3.13 -3.19 25.70
C ALA A 72 -3.96 -2.36 24.70
N ALA A 73 -4.41 -1.16 25.09
CA ALA A 73 -5.12 -0.25 24.19
C ALA A 73 -4.22 0.24 23.04
N ILE A 74 -2.96 0.58 23.34
CA ILE A 74 -1.97 0.96 22.33
C ILE A 74 -1.71 -0.20 21.36
N GLN A 75 -1.50 -1.42 21.86
CA GLN A 75 -1.28 -2.61 21.02
C GLN A 75 -2.51 -2.96 20.17
N ALA A 76 -3.72 -2.77 20.69
CA ALA A 76 -4.96 -2.94 19.92
C ALA A 76 -5.10 -1.89 18.81
N MET A 77 -4.70 -0.63 19.07
CA MET A 77 -4.69 0.42 18.04
C MET A 77 -3.57 0.20 17.01
N ASP A 78 -2.38 -0.23 17.45
CA ASP A 78 -1.26 -0.50 16.57
C ASP A 78 -1.55 -1.69 15.66
N THR A 79 -2.19 -2.76 16.15
CA THR A 79 -2.65 -3.86 15.30
C THR A 79 -3.72 -3.44 14.28
N ALA A 80 -4.61 -2.50 14.64
CA ALA A 80 -5.57 -1.92 13.70
C ALA A 80 -4.90 -1.01 12.64
N ILE A 81 -3.79 -0.35 12.98
CA ILE A 81 -3.03 0.53 12.07
C ILE A 81 -2.01 -0.27 11.22
N ALA A 82 -1.43 -1.34 11.79
CA ALA A 82 -0.30 -2.08 11.22
C ALA A 82 -0.71 -3.14 10.18
N VAL A 83 -1.98 -3.55 10.11
CA VAL A 83 -2.40 -4.64 9.20
C VAL A 83 -3.02 -4.13 7.89
N THR A 84 -3.39 -2.86 7.78
CA THR A 84 -3.97 -2.31 6.53
C THR A 84 -3.02 -1.39 5.76
N SER A 85 -1.95 -0.89 6.38
CA SER A 85 -1.09 0.15 5.78
C SER A 85 0.39 -0.22 5.58
N ARG A 86 0.86 -1.41 6.01
CA ARG A 86 2.31 -1.74 5.97
C ARG A 86 2.79 -2.53 4.75
N SER A 87 2.00 -2.60 3.69
CA SER A 87 2.51 -2.91 2.34
C SER A 87 1.58 -2.34 1.28
N GLY A 88 1.66 -1.03 1.06
CA GLY A 88 1.69 -0.36 -0.26
C GLY A 88 0.65 -0.64 -1.36
N TYR A 89 -0.26 -1.59 -1.20
CA TYR A 89 -1.31 -1.91 -2.18
C TYR A 89 -2.64 -1.46 -1.60
N ILE A 90 -2.87 -0.15 -1.68
CA ILE A 90 -4.25 0.35 -1.83
C ILE A 90 -4.78 -0.41 -3.04
N TRP A 91 -5.92 -1.08 -2.88
CA TRP A 91 -6.47 -1.93 -3.94
C TRP A 91 -6.45 -1.16 -5.26
N GLY A 92 -5.87 -1.77 -6.29
CA GLY A 92 -5.68 -1.13 -7.59
C GLY A 92 -6.74 -1.59 -8.57
N ALA A 93 -7.31 -0.67 -9.34
CA ALA A 93 -8.01 -0.98 -10.57
C ALA A 93 -7.04 -0.84 -11.74
N VAL A 94 -7.01 -1.80 -12.66
CA VAL A 94 -6.28 -1.68 -13.91
C VAL A 94 -6.75 -0.41 -14.62
N SER A 95 -5.83 0.47 -14.99
CA SER A 95 -6.12 1.69 -15.74
C SER A 95 -5.60 1.62 -17.18
N THR A 96 -4.54 0.85 -17.42
CA THR A 96 -3.99 0.60 -18.75
C THR A 96 -3.56 -0.85 -18.92
N ALA A 97 -3.82 -1.40 -20.09
CA ALA A 97 -3.41 -2.74 -20.50
C ALA A 97 -2.90 -2.71 -21.93
N ALA A 98 -1.90 -3.54 -22.23
CA ALA A 98 -1.34 -3.72 -23.56
C ALA A 98 -1.39 -5.19 -23.97
N ILE A 99 -1.51 -5.47 -25.26
CA ILE A 99 -1.45 -6.84 -25.79
C ILE A 99 0.01 -7.32 -25.68
N ALA A 100 0.22 -8.41 -24.97
CA ALA A 100 1.53 -9.08 -24.90
C ALA A 100 1.66 -10.12 -26.02
N SER A 101 0.59 -10.87 -26.27
CA SER A 101 0.44 -11.77 -27.42
C SER A 101 -1.00 -11.78 -27.87
N ALA A 102 -1.25 -11.70 -29.17
CA ALA A 102 -2.61 -11.64 -29.71
C ALA A 102 -3.29 -13.03 -29.82
N GLY A 103 -2.56 -14.11 -29.57
CA GLY A 103 -3.02 -15.48 -29.78
C GLY A 103 -3.07 -15.86 -31.27
N LEU A 104 -2.80 -17.13 -31.60
CA LEU A 104 -2.74 -17.62 -32.99
C LEU A 104 -4.06 -18.25 -33.48
N THR A 105 -4.97 -18.52 -32.57
CA THR A 105 -6.26 -19.18 -32.82
C THR A 105 -7.27 -18.22 -33.46
N GLY A 106 -7.10 -16.90 -33.26
CA GLY A 106 -7.97 -15.86 -33.81
C GLY A 106 -9.39 -15.88 -33.24
N GLY A 107 -10.32 -15.17 -33.90
CA GLY A 107 -11.75 -15.14 -33.57
C GLY A 107 -12.22 -13.88 -32.84
N TYR A 108 -11.33 -12.92 -32.61
CA TYR A 108 -11.69 -11.66 -31.97
C TYR A 108 -12.40 -10.74 -32.94
N ALA A 109 -13.41 -10.03 -32.45
CA ALA A 109 -14.08 -8.93 -33.14
C ALA A 109 -13.95 -7.62 -32.34
N PRO A 110 -13.96 -6.46 -33.02
CA PRO A 110 -14.15 -5.19 -32.35
C PRO A 110 -15.41 -5.21 -31.48
N SER A 111 -15.34 -4.59 -30.31
CA SER A 111 -16.33 -4.62 -29.22
C SER A 111 -16.43 -5.93 -28.43
N ASP A 112 -15.65 -6.96 -28.76
CA ASP A 112 -15.53 -8.10 -27.85
C ASP A 112 -14.98 -7.65 -26.50
N THR A 113 -15.57 -8.15 -25.41
CA THR A 113 -15.04 -8.00 -24.07
C THR A 113 -14.21 -9.22 -23.70
N ILE A 114 -13.03 -8.97 -23.12
CA ILE A 114 -12.13 -9.99 -22.60
C ILE A 114 -12.08 -9.85 -21.08
N THR A 115 -12.53 -10.88 -20.38
CA THR A 115 -12.45 -10.93 -18.91
C THR A 115 -11.14 -11.60 -18.51
N LEU A 116 -10.34 -10.91 -17.69
CA LEU A 116 -9.11 -11.47 -17.15
C LEU A 116 -9.41 -12.56 -16.10
N PRO A 117 -8.48 -13.49 -15.84
CA PRO A 117 -8.69 -14.57 -14.89
C PRO A 117 -8.81 -14.02 -13.47
N THR A 118 -9.59 -14.73 -12.67
CA THR A 118 -9.58 -14.61 -11.20
C THR A 118 -8.41 -15.40 -10.63
N GLY A 119 -7.92 -15.02 -9.44
CA GLY A 119 -6.84 -15.72 -8.76
C GLY A 119 -6.44 -15.05 -7.46
N THR A 120 -5.36 -15.51 -6.85
CA THR A 120 -4.80 -14.90 -5.64
C THR A 120 -4.52 -13.43 -5.88
N GLY A 121 -5.09 -12.56 -5.04
CA GLY A 121 -4.94 -11.10 -5.16
C GLY A 121 -5.89 -10.43 -6.17
N VAL A 122 -6.82 -11.16 -6.79
CA VAL A 122 -7.85 -10.61 -7.70
C VAL A 122 -9.23 -10.78 -7.08
N ASN A 123 -9.81 -9.69 -6.58
CA ASN A 123 -11.14 -9.70 -5.95
C ASN A 123 -12.26 -9.52 -6.99
N ALA A 124 -11.97 -8.78 -8.05
CA ALA A 124 -12.81 -8.68 -9.24
C ALA A 124 -11.92 -8.57 -10.48
N PRO A 125 -12.13 -9.39 -11.53
CA PRO A 125 -11.27 -9.34 -12.71
C PRO A 125 -11.50 -8.05 -13.50
N ALA A 126 -10.43 -7.52 -14.11
CA ALA A 126 -10.59 -6.48 -15.11
C ALA A 126 -11.25 -7.04 -16.38
N VAL A 127 -12.00 -6.17 -17.06
CA VAL A 127 -12.59 -6.41 -18.37
C VAL A 127 -11.96 -5.46 -19.36
N LEU A 128 -11.35 -6.02 -20.39
CA LEU A 128 -10.78 -5.29 -21.52
C LEU A 128 -11.79 -5.30 -22.66
N MET A 129 -11.83 -4.24 -23.47
CA MET A 129 -12.64 -4.18 -24.69
C MET A 129 -11.72 -4.11 -25.90
N VAL A 130 -11.96 -5.00 -26.87
CA VAL A 130 -11.27 -4.98 -28.16
C VAL A 130 -11.75 -3.78 -28.96
N VAL A 131 -10.85 -2.85 -29.28
CA VAL A 131 -11.19 -1.65 -30.05
C VAL A 131 -10.98 -1.89 -31.54
N ALA A 132 -9.86 -2.50 -31.89
CA ALA A 132 -9.55 -2.87 -33.27
C ALA A 132 -8.90 -4.25 -33.34
N THR A 133 -9.00 -4.86 -34.52
CA THR A 133 -8.44 -6.17 -34.83
C THR A 133 -7.53 -6.12 -36.06
N GLN A 134 -6.73 -7.16 -36.24
CA GLN A 134 -5.85 -7.36 -37.40
C GLN A 134 -5.73 -8.85 -37.73
N LEU A 135 -5.09 -9.20 -38.85
CA LEU A 135 -4.77 -10.61 -39.14
C LEU A 135 -3.83 -11.20 -38.09
N ALA A 136 -4.19 -12.37 -37.56
CA ALA A 136 -3.41 -13.12 -36.57
C ALA A 136 -2.30 -13.97 -37.20
N ALA A 137 -2.50 -14.42 -38.44
CA ALA A 137 -1.60 -15.32 -39.16
C ALA A 137 -1.85 -15.23 -40.67
N ILE A 138 -0.92 -15.80 -41.46
CA ILE A 138 -1.07 -15.92 -42.91
C ILE A 138 -2.40 -16.63 -43.23
N PRO A 139 -3.29 -16.00 -44.03
CA PRO A 139 -4.56 -16.61 -44.44
C PRO A 139 -4.35 -17.90 -45.24
N THR A 140 -5.34 -18.79 -45.23
CA THR A 140 -5.33 -19.95 -46.12
C THR A 140 -6.17 -19.69 -47.36
N ILE A 141 -5.78 -20.24 -48.51
CA ILE A 141 -6.54 -20.11 -49.76
C ILE A 141 -7.81 -20.96 -49.65
N VAL A 142 -8.97 -20.35 -49.90
CA VAL A 142 -10.28 -21.03 -49.91
C VAL A 142 -10.74 -21.23 -51.34
N ASN A 143 -10.66 -20.17 -52.15
CA ASN A 143 -10.80 -20.24 -53.60
C ASN A 143 -9.62 -19.48 -54.23
N ALA A 144 -8.85 -20.16 -55.06
CA ALA A 144 -7.69 -19.57 -55.73
C ALA A 144 -8.06 -18.53 -56.80
N GLY A 145 -9.34 -18.46 -57.19
CA GLY A 145 -9.84 -17.58 -58.24
C GLY A 145 -9.40 -18.03 -59.65
N SER A 146 -9.60 -17.16 -60.63
CA SER A 146 -9.19 -17.38 -62.02
C SER A 146 -8.80 -16.08 -62.73
N GLY A 147 -8.13 -16.17 -63.88
CA GLY A 147 -7.81 -15.03 -64.75
C GLY A 147 -6.62 -14.17 -64.28
N GLY A 148 -5.92 -14.60 -63.25
CA GLY A 148 -4.84 -13.83 -62.64
C GLY A 148 -3.57 -13.73 -63.51
N ALA A 149 -2.88 -12.60 -63.42
CA ALA A 149 -1.57 -12.41 -64.04
C ALA A 149 -0.49 -13.20 -63.26
N ALA A 150 0.32 -13.98 -63.98
CA ALA A 150 1.38 -14.78 -63.35
C ALA A 150 2.43 -13.91 -62.64
N GLY A 151 3.04 -14.46 -61.58
CA GLY A 151 4.06 -13.81 -60.77
C GLY A 151 3.59 -13.44 -59.36
N THR A 152 4.41 -12.66 -58.65
CA THR A 152 4.06 -12.15 -57.33
C THR A 152 3.05 -11.01 -57.45
N GLN A 153 1.89 -11.18 -56.82
CA GLN A 153 0.80 -10.22 -56.81
C GLN A 153 0.54 -9.74 -55.39
N THR A 154 0.06 -8.49 -55.27
CA THR A 154 -0.50 -7.99 -54.00
C THR A 154 -2.00 -8.25 -54.00
N LEU A 155 -2.48 -8.96 -52.99
CA LEU A 155 -3.90 -9.22 -52.78
C LEU A 155 -4.39 -8.40 -51.59
N THR A 156 -5.54 -7.74 -51.74
CA THR A 156 -6.16 -6.90 -50.69
C THR A 156 -7.52 -7.47 -50.34
N GLY A 157 -7.80 -7.61 -49.04
CA GLY A 157 -9.15 -7.95 -48.56
C GLY A 157 -10.18 -6.91 -49.01
N THR A 158 -11.44 -7.28 -49.10
CA THR A 158 -12.47 -6.42 -49.71
C THR A 158 -13.57 -5.99 -48.76
N THR A 159 -13.81 -6.73 -47.68
CA THR A 159 -14.87 -6.45 -46.70
C THR A 159 -14.31 -5.95 -45.36
N GLY A 160 -15.20 -5.63 -44.41
CA GLY A 160 -14.87 -4.98 -43.15
C GLY A 160 -14.66 -3.46 -43.28
N ALA A 161 -14.48 -2.80 -42.13
CA ALA A 161 -14.23 -1.37 -42.03
C ALA A 161 -12.86 -1.09 -41.38
N GLY A 162 -12.19 -0.03 -41.84
CA GLY A 162 -10.82 0.33 -41.44
C GLY A 162 -9.80 0.08 -42.56
N THR A 163 -8.54 -0.06 -42.19
CA THR A 163 -7.46 -0.40 -43.14
C THR A 163 -7.48 -1.89 -43.41
N LYS A 164 -7.68 -2.28 -44.66
CA LYS A 164 -7.76 -3.68 -45.06
C LYS A 164 -6.38 -4.33 -45.05
N PHE A 165 -6.33 -5.65 -44.85
CA PHE A 165 -5.08 -6.39 -44.98
C PHE A 165 -4.60 -6.41 -46.43
N ALA A 166 -3.29 -6.57 -46.60
CA ALA A 166 -2.64 -6.86 -47.87
C ALA A 166 -1.70 -8.06 -47.71
N LEU A 167 -1.66 -8.89 -48.75
CA LEU A 167 -0.88 -10.11 -48.84
C LEU A 167 0.05 -10.06 -50.05
N SER A 168 1.24 -10.61 -49.92
CA SER A 168 2.04 -11.03 -51.07
C SER A 168 1.68 -12.46 -51.41
N ALA A 169 1.27 -12.72 -52.65
CA ALA A 169 0.87 -14.05 -53.11
C ALA A 169 1.50 -14.38 -54.46
N THR A 170 1.75 -15.66 -54.72
CA THR A 170 2.18 -16.12 -56.03
C THR A 170 0.97 -16.56 -56.83
N VAL A 171 0.85 -16.03 -58.05
CA VAL A 171 -0.14 -16.46 -59.04
C VAL A 171 0.57 -17.21 -60.15
N ALA A 172 0.08 -18.39 -60.49
CA ALA A 172 0.57 -19.19 -61.61
C ALA A 172 -0.59 -19.94 -62.26
N GLY A 173 -0.58 -20.08 -63.58
CA GLY A 173 -1.68 -20.71 -64.32
C GLY A 173 -3.03 -19.97 -64.17
N GLY A 174 -3.01 -18.67 -63.87
CA GLY A 174 -4.22 -17.87 -63.69
C GLY A 174 -4.87 -17.91 -62.31
N VAL A 175 -4.27 -18.61 -61.34
CA VAL A 175 -4.86 -18.83 -59.99
C VAL A 175 -3.82 -18.57 -58.90
N ILE A 176 -4.26 -18.29 -57.67
CA ILE A 176 -3.35 -18.19 -56.50
C ILE A 176 -2.79 -19.58 -56.17
N THR A 177 -1.47 -19.71 -56.11
CA THR A 177 -0.80 -20.96 -55.73
C THR A 177 -0.18 -20.93 -54.32
N SER A 178 0.19 -19.75 -53.82
CA SER A 178 0.70 -19.58 -52.46
C SER A 178 0.45 -18.17 -51.93
N ILE A 179 0.30 -18.05 -50.61
CA ILE A 179 0.38 -16.77 -49.90
C ILE A 179 1.74 -16.74 -49.19
N ASN A 180 2.58 -15.79 -49.59
CA ASN A 180 3.99 -15.73 -49.21
C ASN A 180 4.17 -14.99 -47.88
N SER A 181 3.46 -13.88 -47.70
CA SER A 181 3.54 -13.07 -46.48
C SER A 181 2.33 -12.14 -46.33
N ILE A 182 2.12 -11.67 -45.11
CA ILE A 182 1.25 -10.52 -44.82
C ILE A 182 2.11 -9.26 -45.00
N THR A 183 1.77 -8.43 -46.00
CA THR A 183 2.45 -7.14 -46.21
C THR A 183 1.80 -6.02 -45.38
N THR A 184 0.52 -6.17 -45.04
CA THR A 184 -0.19 -5.30 -44.09
C THR A 184 -1.24 -6.15 -43.36
N ALA A 185 -1.16 -6.24 -42.03
CA ALA A 185 -2.09 -7.07 -41.25
C ALA A 185 -3.51 -6.49 -41.18
N GLY A 186 -3.67 -5.22 -41.55
CA GLY A 186 -4.90 -4.46 -41.44
C GLY A 186 -5.09 -3.83 -40.06
N ASN A 187 -6.05 -2.93 -39.97
CA ASN A 187 -6.53 -2.30 -38.74
C ASN A 187 -8.04 -2.13 -38.90
N TYR A 188 -8.79 -3.08 -38.33
CA TYR A 188 -10.21 -3.21 -38.54
C TYR A 188 -11.01 -2.70 -37.33
N THR A 189 -11.91 -1.75 -37.59
CA THR A 189 -12.95 -1.33 -36.63
C THR A 189 -14.25 -2.12 -36.80
N VAL A 190 -14.39 -2.82 -37.93
CA VAL A 190 -15.36 -3.90 -38.15
C VAL A 190 -14.65 -5.01 -38.91
N ASN A 191 -14.69 -6.23 -38.37
CA ASN A 191 -14.07 -7.40 -39.01
C ASN A 191 -14.58 -7.63 -40.45
N PRO A 192 -13.82 -8.36 -41.27
CA PRO A 192 -14.34 -8.94 -42.51
C PRO A 192 -15.65 -9.71 -42.29
N THR A 193 -16.61 -9.52 -43.18
CA THR A 193 -17.98 -10.05 -43.05
C THR A 193 -18.05 -11.58 -43.16
N THR A 194 -17.14 -12.19 -43.92
CA THR A 194 -17.04 -13.64 -44.11
C THR A 194 -15.64 -14.12 -43.79
N VAL A 195 -15.26 -14.16 -42.51
CA VAL A 195 -13.90 -14.55 -42.09
C VAL A 195 -13.46 -15.93 -42.58
N ALA A 196 -14.38 -16.85 -42.87
CA ALA A 196 -14.06 -18.17 -43.43
C ALA A 196 -13.79 -18.16 -44.94
N ALA A 197 -14.19 -17.12 -45.66
CA ALA A 197 -14.06 -16.97 -47.11
C ALA A 197 -14.11 -15.48 -47.47
N GLU A 198 -13.11 -14.73 -47.04
CA GLU A 198 -13.01 -13.30 -47.29
C GLU A 198 -12.57 -13.07 -48.74
N PRO A 199 -13.36 -12.34 -49.56
CA PRO A 199 -12.96 -12.04 -50.92
C PRO A 199 -11.73 -11.13 -50.96
N VAL A 200 -10.83 -11.42 -51.89
CA VAL A 200 -9.62 -10.64 -52.13
C VAL A 200 -9.58 -10.15 -53.58
N THR A 201 -9.01 -8.96 -53.78
CA THR A 201 -8.76 -8.37 -55.10
C THR A 201 -7.28 -8.15 -55.33
N GLY A 202 -6.84 -8.21 -56.59
CA GLY A 202 -5.44 -8.02 -56.98
C GLY A 202 -5.03 -8.97 -58.09
N GLY A 203 -4.02 -8.59 -58.89
CA GLY A 203 -3.48 -9.45 -59.96
C GLY A 203 -4.49 -9.90 -61.01
N SER A 204 -5.59 -9.15 -61.24
CA SER A 204 -6.69 -9.50 -62.15
C SER A 204 -7.46 -10.79 -61.81
N LEU A 205 -7.33 -11.30 -60.59
CA LEU A 205 -8.05 -12.49 -60.16
C LEU A 205 -9.56 -12.20 -59.99
N VAL A 206 -10.37 -13.15 -60.45
CA VAL A 206 -11.83 -13.15 -60.26
C VAL A 206 -12.19 -14.29 -59.30
N GLY A 207 -13.01 -13.98 -58.28
CA GLY A 207 -13.57 -14.98 -57.35
C GLY A 207 -12.60 -15.53 -56.31
N ALA A 208 -11.40 -14.96 -56.17
CA ALA A 208 -10.44 -15.39 -55.16
C ALA A 208 -10.94 -15.08 -53.73
N THR A 209 -10.82 -16.05 -52.83
CA THR A 209 -11.17 -15.92 -51.41
C THR A 209 -10.15 -16.60 -50.52
N VAL A 210 -9.98 -16.08 -49.30
CA VAL A 210 -9.07 -16.61 -48.28
C VAL A 210 -9.77 -16.73 -46.93
N SER A 211 -9.38 -17.70 -46.10
CA SER A 211 -9.84 -17.77 -44.72
C SER A 211 -8.90 -16.96 -43.83
N VAL A 212 -9.47 -16.03 -43.07
CA VAL A 212 -8.74 -15.11 -42.20
C VAL A 212 -9.01 -15.41 -40.74
N LYS A 213 -7.99 -15.20 -39.91
CA LYS A 213 -8.09 -15.26 -38.45
C LYS A 213 -7.80 -13.88 -37.89
N MET A 214 -8.72 -13.36 -37.09
CA MET A 214 -8.63 -12.01 -36.52
C MET A 214 -8.09 -12.07 -35.09
N ALA A 215 -7.09 -11.24 -34.80
CA ALA A 215 -6.45 -11.04 -33.51
C ALA A 215 -6.75 -9.61 -32.99
N PRO A 216 -6.73 -9.36 -31.67
CA PRO A 216 -6.81 -8.01 -31.15
C PRO A 216 -5.57 -7.21 -31.59
N LEU A 217 -5.78 -5.95 -31.96
CA LEU A 217 -4.73 -4.98 -32.29
C LEU A 217 -4.62 -3.91 -31.20
N THR A 218 -5.77 -3.37 -30.77
CA THR A 218 -5.83 -2.39 -29.68
C THR A 218 -6.95 -2.74 -28.71
N LEU A 219 -6.73 -2.37 -27.44
CA LEU A 219 -7.64 -2.60 -26.34
C LEU A 219 -7.86 -1.30 -25.57
N THR A 220 -8.99 -1.25 -24.87
CA THR A 220 -9.22 -0.29 -23.78
C THR A 220 -9.65 -1.04 -22.52
N VAL A 221 -9.46 -0.43 -21.35
CA VAL A 221 -9.98 -1.00 -20.11
C VAL A 221 -11.44 -0.56 -19.96
N ALA A 222 -12.37 -1.50 -20.07
CA ALA A 222 -13.80 -1.24 -19.88
C ALA A 222 -14.15 -1.21 -18.38
N THR A 223 -13.60 -2.16 -17.62
CA THR A 223 -13.72 -2.24 -16.16
C THR A 223 -12.36 -2.57 -15.58
N GLY A 224 -11.82 -1.73 -14.69
CA GLY A 224 -10.47 -1.92 -14.15
C GLY A 224 -10.31 -3.10 -13.17
N GLY A 225 -11.41 -3.70 -12.71
CA GLY A 225 -11.38 -4.75 -11.69
C GLY A 225 -10.90 -4.24 -10.33
N VAL A 226 -10.61 -5.18 -9.43
CA VAL A 226 -10.16 -4.92 -8.06
C VAL A 226 -9.04 -5.89 -7.71
N TYR A 227 -7.83 -5.37 -7.58
CA TYR A 227 -6.61 -6.14 -7.35
C TYR A 227 -5.99 -5.75 -6.00
N ALA A 228 -5.87 -6.73 -5.11
CA ALA A 228 -5.25 -6.58 -3.79
C ALA A 228 -3.73 -6.80 -3.81
N ALA A 229 -3.19 -7.30 -4.93
CA ALA A 229 -1.75 -7.47 -5.15
C ALA A 229 -1.40 -7.32 -6.64
N GLN A 230 -0.12 -7.09 -6.93
CA GLN A 230 0.39 -7.09 -8.30
C GLN A 230 0.19 -8.47 -8.94
N VAL A 231 -0.35 -8.50 -10.16
CA VAL A 231 -0.43 -9.74 -10.95
C VAL A 231 0.81 -9.89 -11.81
N ALA A 232 1.32 -11.11 -11.93
CA ALA A 232 2.42 -11.43 -12.82
C ALA A 232 1.99 -11.21 -14.29
N ASN A 233 2.77 -10.40 -15.01
CA ASN A 233 2.61 -10.21 -16.45
C ASN A 233 3.51 -11.21 -17.22
N PRO A 234 3.06 -11.72 -18.37
CA PRO A 234 1.77 -11.46 -19.01
C PRO A 234 0.63 -12.28 -18.37
N VAL A 235 -0.56 -11.67 -18.29
CA VAL A 235 -1.79 -12.30 -17.81
C VAL A 235 -2.49 -13.00 -18.98
N SER A 236 -2.79 -14.28 -18.83
CA SER A 236 -3.58 -15.03 -19.81
C SER A 236 -5.03 -14.54 -19.84
N GLN A 237 -5.70 -14.61 -20.98
CA GLN A 237 -7.14 -14.43 -21.07
C GLN A 237 -7.90 -15.43 -20.19
N GLY A 238 -8.91 -14.96 -19.45
CA GLY A 238 -9.85 -15.83 -18.73
C GLY A 238 -11.01 -16.26 -19.62
N SER A 239 -11.72 -15.29 -20.20
CA SER A 239 -12.82 -15.53 -21.16
C SER A 239 -12.96 -14.39 -22.18
N SER A 240 -13.78 -14.61 -23.21
CA SER A 240 -14.20 -13.61 -24.20
C SER A 240 -15.72 -13.62 -24.37
N SER A 241 -16.32 -12.50 -24.75
CA SER A 241 -17.71 -12.48 -25.27
C SER A 241 -17.80 -13.03 -26.70
N GLY A 242 -16.69 -13.02 -27.44
CA GLY A 242 -16.58 -13.56 -28.79
C GLY A 242 -15.96 -14.96 -28.83
N SER A 243 -15.49 -15.38 -30.01
CA SER A 243 -14.80 -16.66 -30.21
C SER A 243 -13.27 -16.57 -30.08
N GLY A 244 -12.75 -15.38 -29.83
CA GLY A 244 -11.33 -15.12 -29.61
C GLY A 244 -10.76 -15.84 -28.39
N VAL A 245 -9.72 -16.65 -28.59
CA VAL A 245 -8.99 -17.35 -27.50
C VAL A 245 -7.48 -17.19 -27.60
N GLY A 246 -6.79 -17.24 -26.47
CA GLY A 246 -5.33 -17.39 -26.38
C GLY A 246 -4.52 -16.09 -26.41
N ALA A 247 -5.16 -14.92 -26.29
CA ALA A 247 -4.43 -13.68 -26.12
C ALA A 247 -3.89 -13.56 -24.68
N THR A 248 -2.78 -12.83 -24.54
CA THR A 248 -2.19 -12.49 -23.24
C THR A 248 -1.92 -10.99 -23.17
N PHE A 249 -1.93 -10.44 -21.95
CA PHE A 249 -1.95 -9.00 -21.73
C PHE A 249 -0.94 -8.59 -20.67
N ASN A 250 -0.30 -7.44 -20.88
CA ASN A 250 0.48 -6.77 -19.85
C ASN A 250 -0.39 -5.70 -19.19
N LEU A 251 -0.61 -5.81 -17.88
CA LEU A 251 -1.26 -4.77 -17.09
C LEU A 251 -0.19 -3.74 -16.72
N THR A 252 -0.23 -2.58 -17.36
CA THR A 252 0.85 -1.58 -17.32
C THR A 252 0.59 -0.42 -16.36
N GLY A 253 -0.66 -0.28 -15.89
CA GLY A 253 -1.04 0.79 -14.99
C GLY A 253 -2.17 0.37 -14.06
N PHE A 254 -2.07 0.81 -12.81
CA PHE A 254 -3.10 0.65 -11.79
C PHE A 254 -3.44 2.03 -11.23
N ALA A 255 -4.73 2.35 -11.19
CA ALA A 255 -5.25 3.49 -10.45
C ALA A 255 -5.66 3.01 -9.05
N PRO A 256 -5.34 3.76 -7.98
CA PRO A 256 -5.84 3.42 -6.65
C PRO A 256 -7.37 3.48 -6.67
N LEU A 257 -8.01 2.41 -6.20
CA LEU A 257 -9.42 2.45 -5.84
C LEU A 257 -9.49 3.36 -4.63
N ALA A 258 -10.01 4.57 -4.81
CA ALA A 258 -10.30 5.47 -3.71
C ALA A 258 -11.38 4.81 -2.85
N THR A 259 -10.99 3.94 -1.92
CA THR A 259 -11.81 3.72 -0.74
C THR A 259 -11.84 5.07 -0.04
N PRO A 260 -13.01 5.72 0.12
CA PRO A 260 -13.09 6.93 0.89
C PRO A 260 -12.80 6.54 2.34
N VAL A 261 -11.53 6.60 2.74
CA VAL A 261 -11.11 6.50 4.15
C VAL A 261 -11.83 7.58 4.99
N ALA A 262 -12.36 8.62 4.33
CA ALA A 262 -13.18 9.66 4.91
C ALA A 262 -14.53 9.19 5.47
N ALA A 263 -15.15 8.13 4.95
CA ALA A 263 -16.53 7.78 5.37
C ALA A 263 -16.60 7.15 6.77
N VAL A 264 -15.55 6.44 7.20
CA VAL A 264 -15.52 5.75 8.51
C VAL A 264 -14.92 6.65 9.60
N ASN A 265 -14.32 7.79 9.22
CA ASN A 265 -13.60 8.67 10.14
C ASN A 265 -14.04 10.14 9.98
N ALA A 266 -15.34 10.41 9.93
CA ALA A 266 -15.88 11.78 9.86
C ALA A 266 -15.39 12.70 11.01
N SER A 267 -14.83 12.13 12.09
CA SER A 267 -14.28 12.86 13.23
C SER A 267 -12.75 13.05 13.21
N ARG A 268 -12.03 12.56 12.20
CA ARG A 268 -10.56 12.69 12.12
C ARG A 268 -10.16 13.40 10.82
N GLN A 269 -9.56 14.58 10.96
CA GLN A 269 -8.85 15.23 9.86
C GLN A 269 -7.59 14.42 9.54
N TYR A 270 -7.49 13.90 8.32
CA TYR A 270 -6.25 13.32 7.82
C TYR A 270 -5.55 14.35 6.93
N LEU A 271 -4.33 14.71 7.29
CA LEU A 271 -3.40 15.41 6.41
C LEU A 271 -2.72 14.34 5.54
N ALA A 272 -3.17 14.20 4.30
CA ALA A 272 -2.53 13.29 3.35
C ALA A 272 -1.37 14.02 2.65
N PHE A 273 -0.16 13.49 2.80
CA PHE A 273 0.98 13.89 1.98
C PHE A 273 1.03 12.94 0.78
N ARG A 274 0.89 13.49 -0.43
CA ARG A 274 1.16 12.73 -1.66
C ARG A 274 2.62 12.99 -2.05
N ASN A 275 3.39 11.92 -2.17
CA ASN A 275 4.69 11.97 -2.83
C ASN A 275 4.47 11.56 -4.28
N ASP A 276 4.14 12.53 -5.13
CA ASP A 276 4.02 12.31 -6.57
C ASP A 276 5.45 12.29 -7.14
N SER A 277 6.09 11.12 -7.03
CA SER A 277 7.50 10.82 -7.33
C SER A 277 7.90 10.97 -8.82
N GLN A 278 7.36 11.94 -9.55
CA GLN A 278 7.85 12.33 -10.87
C GLN A 278 8.02 13.86 -11.01
N ALA A 279 7.60 14.65 -10.02
CA ALA A 279 7.93 16.07 -9.94
C ALA A 279 8.56 16.35 -8.57
N LEU A 280 9.62 17.15 -8.52
CA LEU A 280 10.40 17.54 -7.33
C LEU A 280 9.60 18.44 -6.34
N SER A 281 8.29 18.21 -6.19
CA SER A 281 7.38 19.07 -5.46
C SER A 281 6.51 18.24 -4.52
N LEU A 282 6.81 18.28 -3.22
CA LEU A 282 5.86 17.86 -2.20
C LEU A 282 4.69 18.86 -2.17
N GLY A 283 3.61 18.54 -2.86
CA GLY A 283 2.35 19.26 -2.75
C GLY A 283 1.51 18.69 -1.59
N ALA A 284 1.31 19.46 -0.53
CA ALA A 284 0.28 19.18 0.46
C ALA A 284 -1.02 19.89 0.02
N SER A 285 -2.10 19.15 -0.21
CA SER A 285 -3.42 19.70 -0.51
C SER A 285 -4.37 19.36 0.64
N LEU A 286 -4.83 20.38 1.35
CA LEU A 286 -5.86 20.28 2.37
C LEU A 286 -7.22 20.46 1.68
N THR A 287 -7.90 19.36 1.37
CA THR A 287 -9.29 19.40 0.90
C THR A 287 -10.23 18.96 2.02
N GLY A 288 -10.98 19.92 2.54
CA GLY A 288 -12.05 19.68 3.51
C GLY A 288 -12.68 21.01 3.92
N SER A 289 -13.99 21.17 3.69
CA SER A 289 -14.75 22.32 4.17
C SER A 289 -15.06 22.15 5.67
N ALA A 290 -14.05 22.20 6.52
CA ALA A 290 -14.25 22.22 7.96
C ALA A 290 -14.05 23.66 8.46
N GLY A 291 -15.15 24.42 8.56
CA GLY A 291 -15.34 25.57 9.48
C GLY A 291 -14.35 26.74 9.46
N LEU A 292 -13.28 26.68 8.69
CA LEU A 292 -12.26 27.70 8.55
C LEU A 292 -12.50 28.32 7.17
N GLY A 293 -13.01 29.55 7.15
CA GLY A 293 -13.33 30.27 5.92
C GLY A 293 -12.21 30.19 4.87
N ALA A 294 -12.60 30.17 3.60
CA ALA A 294 -11.76 30.07 2.39
C ALA A 294 -10.25 30.16 2.64
N LEU A 295 -9.61 29.03 2.91
CA LEU A 295 -8.15 28.97 3.01
C LEU A 295 -7.58 29.00 1.59
N GLY A 296 -6.78 30.02 1.29
CA GLY A 296 -6.06 30.13 0.03
C GLY A 296 -5.11 28.94 -0.16
N THR A 297 -4.93 28.53 -1.42
CA THR A 297 -3.95 27.50 -1.80
C THR A 297 -2.54 28.04 -1.54
N THR A 298 -1.83 27.51 -0.55
CA THR A 298 -0.40 27.80 -0.37
C THR A 298 0.41 26.75 -1.11
N SER A 299 1.02 27.12 -2.22
CA SER A 299 2.03 26.30 -2.90
C SER A 299 3.39 26.58 -2.26
N PHE A 300 4.09 25.55 -1.77
CA PHE A 300 5.48 25.69 -1.39
C PHE A 300 6.32 25.61 -2.66
N ASP A 301 6.88 26.74 -3.09
CA ASP A 301 7.84 26.77 -4.19
C ASP A 301 9.20 26.27 -3.68
N PRO A 302 9.78 25.19 -4.23
CA PRO A 302 11.08 24.67 -3.80
C PRO A 302 12.26 25.51 -4.32
N GLY A 303 12.03 26.48 -5.20
CA GLY A 303 13.04 27.46 -5.56
C GLY A 303 13.26 28.42 -4.39
N GLY A 304 14.33 28.24 -3.61
CA GLY A 304 14.68 28.99 -2.40
C GLY A 304 14.93 30.50 -2.57
N TYR A 305 14.08 31.20 -3.31
CA TYR A 305 13.98 32.65 -3.32
C TYR A 305 12.87 33.05 -2.36
N GLY A 306 13.25 33.79 -1.32
CA GLY A 306 12.35 34.23 -0.26
C GLY A 306 11.09 34.90 -0.82
N TYR A 307 9.94 34.48 -0.31
CA TYR A 307 8.67 35.14 -0.56
C TYR A 307 8.67 36.53 0.10
N GLU A 308 8.77 37.59 -0.71
CA GLU A 308 8.31 38.91 -0.30
C GLU A 308 6.79 38.96 -0.48
N TRP A 309 6.06 38.67 0.59
CA TRP A 309 4.62 38.90 0.63
C TRP A 309 4.35 40.34 1.05
N GLY A 310 3.98 41.17 0.08
CA GLY A 310 3.53 42.54 0.31
C GLY A 310 2.28 42.56 1.19
N GLY A 311 2.45 42.96 2.46
CA GLY A 311 1.43 43.74 3.18
C GLY A 311 0.45 43.01 4.11
N SER A 312 0.59 41.72 4.41
CA SER A 312 -0.22 41.12 5.50
C SER A 312 0.57 40.05 6.24
N ARG A 313 1.09 40.44 7.41
CA ARG A 313 1.78 39.54 8.33
C ARG A 313 0.77 38.52 8.86
N VAL A 314 0.95 37.25 8.51
CA VAL A 314 0.40 36.16 9.32
C VAL A 314 1.07 36.29 10.69
N PRO A 315 0.30 36.42 11.80
CA PRO A 315 0.90 36.57 13.11
C PRO A 315 1.78 35.35 13.41
N SER A 316 3.01 35.63 13.80
CA SER A 316 4.12 34.68 13.99
C SER A 316 3.87 33.61 15.06
N ASN A 317 2.76 33.68 15.77
CA ASN A 317 2.33 32.68 16.75
C ASN A 317 1.66 31.45 16.11
N ALA A 318 1.18 31.50 14.87
CA ALA A 318 0.55 30.34 14.21
C ALA A 318 1.58 29.28 13.76
N LEU A 319 2.79 29.70 13.38
CA LEU A 319 3.87 28.76 13.00
C LEU A 319 4.78 28.35 14.18
N SER A 320 4.82 29.14 15.26
CA SER A 320 5.62 28.82 16.45
C SER A 320 5.16 27.53 17.15
N LEU A 321 3.88 27.15 17.02
CA LEU A 321 3.34 25.96 17.68
C LEU A 321 3.66 24.66 16.92
N ILE A 322 3.95 24.74 15.62
CA ILE A 322 4.25 23.58 14.76
C ILE A 322 5.78 23.40 14.61
N GLY A 323 6.56 24.48 14.69
CA GLY A 323 7.99 24.46 14.42
C GLY A 323 8.91 23.97 15.56
N GLN A 324 8.51 24.04 16.83
CA GLN A 324 9.44 23.69 17.93
C GLN A 324 9.43 22.21 18.35
N ALA A 325 8.30 21.50 18.22
CA ALA A 325 8.26 20.08 18.59
C ALA A 325 8.84 19.16 17.50
N ALA A 326 8.73 19.52 16.22
CA ALA A 326 9.18 18.67 15.12
C ALA A 326 10.68 18.79 14.80
N PHE A 327 11.34 19.90 15.17
CA PHE A 327 12.73 20.13 14.78
C PHE A 327 13.77 19.53 15.74
N GLN A 328 13.38 19.12 16.95
CA GLN A 328 14.30 18.46 17.89
C GLN A 328 14.46 16.94 17.66
N GLN A 329 13.63 16.31 16.82
CA GLN A 329 13.76 14.87 16.55
C GLN A 329 14.70 14.52 15.39
N PHE A 330 15.18 15.50 14.61
CA PHE A 330 16.06 15.22 13.46
C PHE A 330 17.56 15.40 13.75
N THR A 331 17.95 15.90 14.92
CA THR A 331 19.38 16.06 15.29
C THR A 331 19.97 14.87 16.06
N ALA A 332 19.22 13.76 16.20
CA ALA A 332 19.68 12.56 16.90
C ALA A 332 19.95 11.35 15.99
N TRP A 333 19.89 11.52 14.65
CA TRP A 333 20.16 10.45 13.68
C TRP A 333 21.30 10.83 12.72
N GLU A 334 22.40 11.33 13.27
CA GLU A 334 23.72 11.23 12.62
C GLU A 334 24.74 10.83 13.69
N GLY A 335 24.91 9.51 13.82
CA GLY A 335 25.87 8.79 14.66
C GLY A 335 25.89 7.34 14.21
#